data_AF-A0A968N8J6-F1
#
_entry.id   AF-A0A968N8J6-F1
#
_cell.length_a   1.000
_cell.length_b   1.000
_cell.length_c   1.000
_cell.angle_alpha   90.00
_cell.angle_beta   90.00
_cell.angle_gamma   90.00
#
_symmetry.space_group_name_H-M   'P 1'
#
loop_
_entity.id
_entity.type
_entity.pdbx_description
1 polymer ?
#
loop_
_entity_poly.entity_id
_entity_poly.type
_entity_poly.pdbx_seq_one_letter_code
_entity_poly.pdbx_strand_id
1 'polypeptide(L)'
;MADQGPRTDPQNWDALTPQQVLHTLAYELYHPVSMLGSHINRLVSEDDPLTEDDYEQIFEQMQDAVRQLSRTVVHLKQYAQAHAPPAPPDADAMAEA
;
A
#
# COMPACT_ATOMS: atom_id res chain seq x y z
N MET A 1 -7.09 -26.81 17.69
CA MET A 1 -5.77 -26.18 17.47
C MET A 1 -5.96 -25.16 16.35
N ALA A 2 -6.00 -23.88 16.69
CA ALA A 2 -6.09 -22.83 15.68
C ALA A 2 -4.66 -22.58 15.16
N ASP A 3 -4.42 -22.98 13.92
CA ASP A 3 -3.22 -22.63 13.18
C ASP A 3 -3.27 -21.13 12.90
N GLN A 4 -2.73 -20.35 13.84
CA GLN A 4 -2.42 -18.95 13.60
C GLN A 4 -1.10 -18.94 12.83
N GLY A 5 -1.19 -19.09 11.51
CA GLY A 5 -0.07 -18.86 10.61
C GLY A 5 0.60 -17.52 10.96
N PRO A 6 1.94 -17.43 10.84
CA PRO A 6 2.72 -16.30 11.35
C PRO A 6 2.11 -15.01 10.83
N ARG A 7 1.57 -14.22 11.77
CA ARG A 7 1.11 -12.86 11.51
C ARG A 7 2.33 -12.13 11.00
N THR A 8 2.45 -12.06 9.67
CA THR A 8 3.59 -11.47 9.00
C THR A 8 3.55 -10.01 9.41
N ASP A 9 4.50 -9.61 10.23
CA ASP A 9 4.61 -8.23 10.66
C ASP A 9 4.65 -7.39 9.37
N PRO A 10 3.69 -6.48 9.12
CA PRO A 10 3.58 -5.75 7.86
C PRO A 10 4.80 -4.87 7.55
N GLN A 11 5.78 -4.88 8.45
CA GLN A 11 6.97 -4.07 8.45
C GLN A 11 8.22 -4.78 7.90
N ASN A 12 8.13 -6.05 7.49
CA ASN A 12 9.32 -6.80 7.05
C ASN A 12 9.18 -7.41 5.65
N TRP A 13 9.03 -6.53 4.65
CA TRP A 13 8.91 -6.93 3.25
C TRP A 13 10.23 -7.49 2.68
N ASP A 14 11.38 -7.23 3.34
CA ASP A 14 12.70 -7.69 2.90
C ASP A 14 12.82 -9.22 2.83
N ALA A 15 12.04 -9.95 3.63
CA ALA A 15 12.02 -11.41 3.63
C ALA A 15 10.98 -12.00 2.66
N LEU A 16 10.16 -11.17 2.01
CA LEU A 16 9.06 -11.62 1.16
C LEU A 16 9.52 -11.87 -0.27
N THR A 17 9.01 -12.93 -0.86
CA THR A 17 9.12 -13.15 -2.31
C THR A 17 8.23 -12.16 -3.08
N PRO A 18 8.51 -11.87 -4.37
CA PRO A 18 7.68 -10.95 -5.14
C PRO A 18 6.20 -11.35 -5.18
N GLN A 19 5.90 -12.66 -5.25
CA GLN A 19 4.52 -13.16 -5.24
C GLN A 19 3.81 -12.90 -3.90
N GLN A 20 4.54 -13.02 -2.78
CA GLN A 20 4.02 -12.70 -1.45
C GLN A 20 3.79 -11.20 -1.30
N VAL A 21 4.70 -10.35 -1.81
CA VAL A 21 4.50 -8.89 -1.83
C VAL A 21 3.23 -8.52 -2.60
N LEU A 22 2.96 -9.14 -3.75
CA LEU A 22 1.72 -8.88 -4.50
C LEU A 22 0.46 -9.25 -3.70
N HIS A 23 0.48 -10.35 -2.94
CA HIS A 23 -0.65 -10.73 -2.07
C HIS A 23 -0.82 -9.73 -0.92
N THR A 24 0.28 -9.32 -0.28
CA THR A 24 0.27 -8.31 0.78
C THR A 24 -0.26 -6.97 0.26
N LEU A 25 0.20 -6.52 -0.91
CA LEU A 25 -0.27 -5.30 -1.56
C LEU A 25 -1.78 -5.35 -1.84
N ALA A 26 -2.28 -6.46 -2.38
CA ALA A 26 -3.71 -6.59 -2.65
C ALA A 26 -4.54 -6.41 -1.37
N TYR A 27 -4.09 -6.97 -0.25
CA TYR A 27 -4.76 -6.85 1.03
C TYR A 27 -4.63 -5.44 1.63
N GLU A 28 -3.43 -4.88 1.64
CA GLU A 28 -3.16 -3.55 2.21
C GLU A 28 -3.81 -2.41 1.44
N LEU A 29 -3.95 -2.53 0.12
CA LEU A 29 -4.58 -1.50 -0.71
C LEU A 29 -6.11 -1.59 -0.66
N TYR A 30 -6.68 -2.79 -0.54
CA TYR A 30 -8.13 -2.97 -0.64
C TYR A 30 -8.90 -2.17 0.41
N HIS A 31 -8.48 -2.26 1.67
CA HIS A 31 -9.19 -1.60 2.77
C HIS A 31 -9.23 -0.07 2.64
N PRO A 32 -8.09 0.65 2.54
CA PRO A 32 -8.11 2.11 2.41
C PRO A 32 -8.76 2.58 1.10
N VAL A 33 -8.60 1.87 -0.01
CA VAL A 33 -9.26 2.24 -1.28
C VAL A 33 -10.77 2.08 -1.20
N SER A 34 -11.26 0.97 -0.64
CA SER A 34 -12.70 0.74 -0.47
C SER A 34 -13.30 1.77 0.47
N MET A 35 -12.63 2.07 1.58
CA MET A 35 -13.07 3.07 2.56
C MET A 35 -13.14 4.47 1.94
N LEU A 36 -12.10 4.90 1.22
CA LEU A 36 -12.11 6.16 0.47
C LEU A 36 -13.27 6.22 -0.53
N GLY A 37 -13.50 5.14 -1.28
CA GLY A 37 -14.63 5.06 -2.21
C GLY A 37 -15.99 5.23 -1.52
N SER A 38 -16.20 4.58 -0.39
CA SER A 38 -17.42 4.72 0.41
C SER A 38 -17.61 6.14 0.93
N HIS A 39 -16.56 6.77 1.46
CA HIS A 39 -16.62 8.15 1.94
C HIS A 39 -16.86 9.15 0.83
N ILE A 40 -16.17 9.02 -0.31
CA ILE A 40 -16.40 9.87 -1.48
C ILE A 40 -17.85 9.75 -1.92
N ASN A 41 -18.38 8.52 -2.03
CA ASN A 41 -19.78 8.31 -2.39
C ASN A 41 -20.74 8.98 -1.40
N ARG A 42 -20.46 8.88 -0.10
CA ARG A 42 -21.28 9.49 0.95
C ARG A 42 -21.20 11.02 0.92
N LEU A 43 -20.05 11.61 0.58
CA LEU A 43 -19.86 13.06 0.44
C LEU A 43 -20.53 13.64 -0.81
N VAL A 44 -20.66 12.86 -1.89
CA VAL A 44 -21.30 13.33 -3.14
C VAL A 44 -22.77 12.96 -3.25
N SER A 45 -23.25 12.02 -2.43
CA SER A 45 -24.65 11.61 -2.42
C SER A 45 -25.51 12.65 -1.71
N GLU A 46 -26.63 13.04 -2.34
CA GLU A 46 -27.63 13.92 -1.74
C GLU A 46 -28.63 13.16 -0.86
N ASP A 47 -28.55 11.82 -0.83
CA ASP A 47 -29.50 10.94 -0.14
C ASP A 47 -29.29 10.85 1.39
N ASP A 48 -28.10 11.22 1.90
CA ASP A 48 -27.72 11.14 3.32
C ASP A 48 -27.14 12.49 3.79
N PRO A 49 -27.97 13.40 4.36
CA PRO A 49 -27.48 14.71 4.78
C PRO A 49 -26.50 14.57 5.95
N LEU A 50 -25.25 14.94 5.68
CA LEU A 50 -24.15 14.88 6.64
C LEU A 50 -24.21 16.05 7.63
N THR A 51 -23.98 15.75 8.90
CA THR A 51 -23.74 16.75 9.94
C THR A 51 -22.29 17.24 9.90
N GLU A 52 -21.99 18.35 10.58
CA GLU A 52 -20.61 18.85 10.73
C GLU A 52 -19.69 17.79 11.36
N ASP A 53 -20.18 17.09 12.39
CA ASP A 53 -19.45 15.99 13.04
C ASP A 53 -19.18 14.82 12.07
N ASP A 54 -20.12 14.51 11.17
CA ASP A 54 -19.91 13.50 10.13
C ASP A 54 -18.79 13.92 9.17
N TYR A 55 -18.75 15.19 8.77
CA TYR A 55 -17.69 15.69 7.89
C TYR A 55 -16.33 15.58 8.56
N GLU A 56 -16.19 16.02 9.81
CA GLU A 56 -14.93 15.92 10.55
C GLU A 56 -14.46 14.46 10.62
N GLN A 57 -15.33 13.55 11.02
CA GLN A 57 -15.01 12.14 11.11
C GLN A 57 -14.64 11.53 9.74
N ILE A 58 -15.36 11.86 8.68
CA ILE A 58 -15.06 11.40 7.32
C ILE A 58 -13.67 11.90 6.91
N PHE A 59 -13.37 13.18 7.11
CA PHE A 59 -12.07 13.75 6.73
C PHE A 59 -10.92 13.11 7.52
N GLU A 60 -11.07 12.87 8.81
CA GLU A 60 -10.08 12.16 9.62
C GLU A 60 -9.82 10.76 9.07
N GLN A 61 -10.88 9.99 8.80
CA GLN A 61 -10.78 8.64 8.27
C GLN A 61 -10.12 8.63 6.88
N MET A 62 -10.51 9.55 6.00
CA MET A 62 -9.87 9.71 4.69
C MET A 62 -8.38 10.06 4.79
N GLN A 63 -8.00 10.94 5.73
CA GLN A 63 -6.58 11.27 5.96
C GLN A 63 -5.79 10.05 6.43
N ASP A 64 -6.34 9.24 7.33
CA ASP A 64 -5.68 8.03 7.80
C ASP A 64 -5.56 6.96 6.71
N ALA A 65 -6.58 6.81 5.84
CA ALA A 65 -6.48 5.99 4.64
C ALA A 65 -5.33 6.43 3.73
N VAL A 66 -5.22 7.74 3.46
CA VAL A 66 -4.15 8.29 2.62
C VAL A 66 -2.77 8.07 3.25
N ARG A 67 -2.64 8.24 4.58
CA ARG A 67 -1.40 7.93 5.30
C ARG A 67 -1.03 6.46 5.19
N GLN A 68 -2.01 5.56 5.30
CA GLN A 68 -1.79 4.12 5.14
C GLN A 68 -1.31 3.79 3.71
N LEU A 69 -1.98 4.32 2.69
CA LEU A 69 -1.58 4.15 1.29
C LEU A 69 -0.16 4.67 1.03
N SER A 70 0.18 5.83 1.57
CA SER A 70 1.52 6.42 1.46
C SER A 70 2.59 5.51 2.06
N ARG A 71 2.34 4.92 3.25
CA ARG A 71 3.25 3.96 3.87
C ARG A 71 3.44 2.71 3.01
N THR A 72 2.36 2.13 2.49
CA THR A 72 2.41 0.97 1.59
C THR A 72 3.24 1.27 0.33
N VAL A 73 3.08 2.45 -0.28
CA VAL A 73 3.89 2.87 -1.44
C VAL A 73 5.36 3.04 -1.08
N VAL A 74 5.67 3.60 0.08
CA VAL A 74 7.07 3.75 0.55
C VAL A 74 7.71 2.37 0.75
N HIS A 75 7.02 1.42 1.39
CA HIS A 75 7.52 0.06 1.56
C HIS A 75 7.73 -0.64 0.21
N LEU A 76 6.82 -0.47 -0.75
CA LEU A 76 6.97 -1.01 -2.10
C LEU A 76 8.19 -0.43 -2.83
N LYS A 77 8.40 0.88 -2.71
CA LYS A 77 9.57 1.54 -3.31
C LYS A 77 10.87 1.00 -2.72
N GLN A 78 10.93 0.82 -1.40
CA GLN A 78 12.10 0.26 -0.71
C GLN A 78 12.36 -1.19 -1.15
N TYR A 79 11.31 -2.02 -1.20
CA TYR A 79 11.40 -3.40 -1.68
C TYR A 79 11.93 -3.46 -3.12
N ALA A 80 11.39 -2.63 -4.01
CA ALA A 80 11.82 -2.57 -5.42
C ALA A 80 13.28 -2.13 -5.57
N GLN A 81 13.76 -1.22 -4.73
CA GLN A 81 15.16 -0.80 -4.72
C GLN A 81 16.10 -1.92 -4.23
N ALA A 82 15.70 -2.65 -3.19
CA ALA A 82 16.48 -3.75 -2.65
C ALA A 82 16.58 -4.95 -3.62
N HIS A 83 15.56 -5.14 -4.47
CA HIS A 83 15.47 -6.25 -5.42
C HIS A 83 15.71 -5.82 -6.88
N ALA A 84 16.19 -4.59 -7.11
CA ALA A 84 16.55 -4.16 -8.45
C ALA A 84 17.70 -5.02 -8.97
N PRO A 85 17.62 -5.55 -10.21
CA PRO A 85 18.76 -6.23 -10.79
C PRO A 85 19.96 -5.27 -10.83
N PRO A 86 21.18 -5.77 -10.58
CA PRO A 86 22.38 -4.93 -10.70
C PRO A 86 22.43 -4.33 -12.10
N ALA A 87 22.84 -3.06 -12.20
CA ALA A 87 23.09 -2.44 -13.49
C ALA A 87 24.04 -3.36 -14.28
N PRO A 88 23.77 -3.60 -15.57
CA PRO A 88 24.68 -4.40 -16.39
C PRO A 88 26.08 -3.76 -16.30
N PRO A 89 27.16 -4.56 -16.23
CA PRO A 89 28.51 -4.02 -16.27
C PRO A 89 28.62 -3.16 -17.52
N ASP A 90 29.19 -1.95 -17.38
CA ASP A 90 29.28 -0.95 -18.43
C ASP A 90 29.62 -1.62 -19.78
N ALA A 91 28.72 -1.48 -20.75
CA ALA A 91 28.86 -2.09 -22.07
C ALA A 91 30.16 -1.66 -22.77
N ASP A 92 30.77 -0.55 -22.33
CA ASP A 92 32.11 -0.09 -22.73
C ASP A 92 33.24 -1.07 -22.33
N ALA A 93 33.16 -1.72 -21.17
CA ALA A 93 34.20 -2.65 -20.72
C ALA A 93 34.20 -3.99 -21.48
N MET A 94 33.09 -4.35 -22.12
CA MET A 94 32.98 -5.56 -22.96
C MET A 94 33.40 -5.33 -24.42
N ALA A 95 33.55 -4.07 -24.85
CA ALA A 95 33.96 -3.74 -26.21
C ALA A 95 35.49 -3.66 -26.40
N GLU A 96 36.26 -3.66 -25.31
CA GLU A 96 37.73 -3.54 -25.32
C GLU A 96 38.49 -4.85 -24.98
N ALA A 97 37.81 -5.99 -24.87
CA ALA A 97 38.42 -7.30 -24.54
C ALA A 97 38.55 -8.25 -25.74
#